data_AF-A0A0K8R8C0-F1
#
_entry.id   AF-A0A0K8R8C0-F1
#
_cell.length_a   1.000
_cell.length_b   1.000
_cell.length_c   1.000
_cell.angle_alpha   90.00
_cell.angle_beta   90.00
_cell.angle_gamma   90.00
#
_symmetry.space_group_name_H-M   'P 1'
#
loop_
_entity.id
_entity.type
_entity.pdbx_description
1 polymer ?
#
loop_
_entity_poly.entity_id
_entity_poly.type
_entity_poly.pdbx_seq_one_letter_code
_entity_poly.pdbx_strand_id
1 'polypeptide(L)'
;MFFAIMMLCISEDAAKTLRKGNSHPGRTSSQNNPNHRFHRLCLKAHNEYRRKHHAPALKTNSTLYIMARGWAHHLAKLDDPEKVTHQPGSGFGENIYWMTHSGSPYDKYAKKAVDAWYEENVKYDYEHGGYSAATAHFTQLVWIATTQVGCGYNVSKSNTIYVVCDYSPQGNIDKEYQKNVRPPSSSFMPYVH
;
A
#
# COMPACT_ATOMS: atom_id res chain seq x y z
N MET A 1 -26.70 -8.76 11.27
CA MET A 1 -26.74 -7.34 11.68
C MET A 1 -25.59 -6.63 10.96
N PHE A 2 -25.87 -6.13 9.76
CA PHE A 2 -24.91 -5.39 8.93
C PHE A 2 -25.28 -3.91 9.04
N PHE A 3 -24.36 -3.07 9.50
CA PHE A 3 -24.56 -1.62 9.46
C PHE A 3 -24.13 -1.09 8.10
N ALA A 4 -25.14 -0.68 7.32
CA ALA A 4 -25.03 0.19 6.16
C ALA A 4 -24.99 1.66 6.61
N ILE A 5 -24.17 2.50 5.97
CA ILE A 5 -24.39 3.96 5.92
C ILE A 5 -24.11 4.50 4.50
N MET A 6 -25.23 4.83 3.85
CA MET A 6 -25.54 5.89 2.86
C MET A 6 -24.74 6.17 1.58
N MET A 7 -25.49 6.05 0.47
CA MET A 7 -25.37 6.72 -0.83
C MET A 7 -25.49 8.25 -0.78
N LEU A 8 -24.93 8.94 -1.79
CA LEU A 8 -25.66 9.93 -2.60
C LEU A 8 -24.95 10.18 -3.95
N CYS A 9 -25.75 10.24 -5.03
CA CYS A 9 -25.41 10.26 -6.45
C CYS A 9 -24.91 11.64 -6.98
N ILE A 10 -24.32 11.66 -8.19
CA ILE A 10 -24.77 12.44 -9.39
C ILE A 10 -23.97 11.95 -10.61
N SER A 11 -24.69 11.74 -11.71
CA SER A 11 -24.27 11.36 -13.06
C SER A 11 -23.72 12.53 -13.88
N GLU A 12 -22.83 12.28 -14.85
CA GLU A 12 -23.03 12.61 -16.28
C GLU A 12 -21.85 12.14 -17.15
N ASP A 13 -22.13 12.10 -18.45
CA ASP A 13 -21.67 11.15 -19.46
C ASP A 13 -20.50 11.67 -20.33
N ALA A 14 -20.07 10.81 -21.25
CA ALA A 14 -19.49 11.07 -22.56
C ALA A 14 -17.98 10.86 -22.80
N ALA A 15 -17.76 10.15 -23.90
CA ALA A 15 -16.56 9.47 -24.38
C ALA A 15 -15.78 10.26 -25.46
N LYS A 16 -14.77 9.58 -26.06
CA LYS A 16 -14.14 9.75 -27.40
C LYS A 16 -12.99 10.77 -27.48
N THR A 17 -11.83 10.60 -28.14
CA THR A 17 -11.30 9.62 -29.13
C THR A 17 -9.75 9.64 -29.13
N LEU A 18 -9.13 8.52 -29.54
CA LEU A 18 -7.71 8.32 -29.86
C LEU A 18 -7.17 9.20 -31.02
N ARG A 19 -5.89 9.61 -30.94
CA ARG A 19 -5.02 9.80 -32.12
C ARG A 19 -3.63 9.19 -31.88
N LYS A 20 -3.23 8.32 -32.83
CA LYS A 20 -1.94 7.63 -32.96
C LYS A 20 -0.86 8.61 -33.42
N GLY A 21 0.32 8.57 -32.78
CA GLY A 21 1.55 9.19 -33.27
C GLY A 21 2.73 8.24 -33.00
N ASN A 22 3.47 7.90 -34.04
CA ASN A 22 4.56 6.92 -34.06
C ASN A 22 5.91 7.67 -33.91
N SER A 23 6.78 7.30 -32.97
CA SER A 23 8.18 7.77 -32.93
C SER A 23 9.12 6.77 -32.24
N HIS A 24 10.31 6.61 -32.82
CA HIS A 24 11.40 5.65 -32.57
C HIS A 24 11.86 5.46 -31.10
N PRO A 25 12.47 4.30 -30.76
CA PRO A 25 12.75 3.90 -29.37
C PRO A 25 14.10 4.47 -28.88
N GLY A 26 14.06 5.71 -28.40
CA GLY A 26 15.15 6.33 -27.65
C GLY A 26 14.79 6.49 -26.17
N ARG A 27 15.35 5.63 -25.31
CA ARG A 27 15.60 5.82 -23.85
C ARG A 27 14.71 6.83 -23.10
N THR A 28 13.38 6.61 -23.05
CA THR A 28 12.42 7.47 -22.32
C THR A 28 11.29 6.72 -21.60
N SER A 29 11.22 5.39 -21.67
CA SER A 29 10.06 4.62 -21.19
C SER A 29 9.96 4.43 -19.67
N SER A 30 11.07 4.51 -18.93
CA SER A 30 11.08 4.28 -17.47
C SER A 30 10.54 5.46 -16.65
N GLN A 31 10.64 6.70 -17.11
CA GLN A 31 10.22 7.87 -16.32
C GLN A 31 8.71 8.17 -16.40
N ASN A 32 8.01 7.66 -17.44
CA ASN A 32 6.59 7.97 -17.71
C ASN A 32 5.60 6.89 -17.23
N ASN A 33 6.05 5.84 -16.56
CA ASN A 33 5.12 4.86 -15.99
C ASN A 33 4.46 5.45 -14.74
N PRO A 34 3.12 5.60 -14.69
CA PRO A 34 2.43 6.11 -13.49
C PRO A 34 2.71 5.25 -12.25
N ASN A 35 2.98 3.94 -12.40
CA ASN A 35 3.39 3.09 -11.29
C ASN A 35 4.76 3.48 -10.69
N HIS A 36 5.70 4.03 -11.47
CA HIS A 36 6.96 4.52 -10.92
C HIS A 36 6.75 5.74 -10.03
N ARG A 37 5.89 6.68 -10.45
CA ARG A 37 5.52 7.84 -9.61
C ARG A 37 4.76 7.38 -8.36
N PHE A 38 3.79 6.48 -8.53
CA PHE A 38 3.02 5.89 -7.44
C PHE A 38 3.92 5.21 -6.40
N HIS A 39 4.86 4.36 -6.83
CA HIS A 39 5.82 3.72 -5.95
C HIS A 39 6.64 4.72 -5.13
N ARG A 40 7.13 5.81 -5.75
CA ARG A 40 7.86 6.86 -5.02
C ARG A 40 7.01 7.53 -3.96
N LEU A 41 5.71 7.74 -4.22
CA LEU A 41 4.78 8.31 -3.25
C LEU A 41 4.53 7.35 -2.08
N CYS A 42 4.35 6.05 -2.36
CA CYS A 42 4.29 5.04 -1.31
C CYS A 42 5.57 5.04 -0.47
N LEU A 43 6.74 4.93 -1.10
CA LEU A 43 8.03 4.91 -0.39
C LEU A 43 8.22 6.14 0.50
N LYS A 44 7.86 7.33 0.00
CA LYS A 44 7.90 8.57 0.78
C LYS A 44 7.02 8.47 2.02
N ALA A 45 5.76 8.07 1.87
CA ALA A 45 4.82 7.93 2.99
C ALA A 45 5.28 6.87 4.01
N HIS A 46 5.81 5.73 3.56
CA HIS A 46 6.39 4.72 4.45
C HIS A 46 7.50 5.33 5.31
N ASN A 47 8.45 6.02 4.67
CA ASN A 47 9.61 6.58 5.37
C ASN A 47 9.25 7.75 6.29
N GLU A 48 8.17 8.48 6.00
CA GLU A 48 7.60 9.47 6.93
C GLU A 48 7.12 8.82 8.24
N TYR A 49 6.37 7.71 8.15
CA TYR A 49 5.87 6.99 9.33
C TYR A 49 6.96 6.21 10.05
N ARG A 50 7.84 5.51 9.32
CA ARG A 50 8.96 4.77 9.93
C ARG A 50 9.86 5.65 10.77
N ARG A 51 10.09 6.90 10.33
CA ARG A 51 10.82 7.90 11.11
C ARG A 51 10.16 8.17 12.47
N LYS A 52 8.82 8.25 12.54
CA LYS A 52 8.10 8.44 13.82
C LYS A 52 8.33 7.28 14.79
N HIS A 53 8.57 6.08 14.27
CA HIS A 53 8.79 4.86 15.06
C HIS A 53 10.28 4.50 15.18
N HIS A 54 11.19 5.42 14.85
CA HIS A 54 12.64 5.19 14.91
C HIS A 54 13.12 4.00 14.07
N ALA A 55 12.36 3.64 13.03
CA ALA A 55 12.72 2.59 12.09
C ALA A 55 13.53 3.19 10.92
N PRO A 56 14.61 2.52 10.46
CA PRO A 56 15.39 2.99 9.33
C PRO A 56 14.54 3.14 8.06
N ALA A 57 14.88 4.12 7.21
CA ALA A 57 14.20 4.32 5.95
C ALA A 57 14.35 3.09 5.02
N LEU A 58 13.24 2.68 4.39
CA LEU A 58 13.23 1.65 3.37
C LEU A 58 13.86 2.16 2.08
N LYS A 59 14.42 1.23 1.32
CA LYS A 59 14.91 1.45 -0.05
C LYS A 59 14.00 0.75 -1.05
N THR A 60 13.93 1.29 -2.27
CA THR A 60 13.27 0.60 -3.40
C THR A 60 13.98 -0.70 -3.71
N ASN A 61 13.23 -1.77 -3.92
CA ASN A 61 13.68 -2.98 -4.58
C ASN A 61 12.86 -3.24 -5.86
N SER A 62 13.54 -3.35 -6.99
CA SER A 62 12.90 -3.51 -8.30
C SER A 62 12.13 -4.83 -8.44
N THR A 63 12.61 -5.91 -7.83
CA THR A 63 11.92 -7.21 -7.84
C THR A 63 10.62 -7.11 -7.07
N LEU A 64 10.64 -6.61 -5.83
CA LEU A 64 9.43 -6.39 -5.03
C LEU A 64 8.44 -5.48 -5.76
N TYR A 65 8.93 -4.43 -6.44
CA TYR A 65 8.08 -3.52 -7.21
C TYR A 65 7.36 -4.24 -8.37
N ILE A 66 8.07 -5.10 -9.10
CA ILE A 66 7.50 -5.88 -10.21
C ILE A 66 6.47 -6.88 -9.67
N MET A 67 6.79 -7.57 -8.57
CA MET A 67 5.91 -8.56 -7.93
C MET A 67 4.63 -7.92 -7.42
N ALA A 68 4.73 -6.88 -6.59
CA ALA A 68 3.57 -6.15 -6.07
C ALA A 68 2.67 -5.59 -7.18
N ARG A 69 3.26 -5.00 -8.24
CA ARG A 69 2.48 -4.53 -9.40
C ARG A 69 1.80 -5.70 -10.14
N GLY A 70 2.48 -6.82 -10.27
CA GLY A 70 1.94 -8.05 -10.86
C GLY A 70 0.75 -8.58 -10.07
N TRP A 71 0.85 -8.60 -8.74
CA TRP A 71 -0.24 -9.04 -7.87
C TRP A 71 -1.42 -8.08 -7.88
N ALA A 72 -1.18 -6.77 -7.83
CA ALA A 72 -2.23 -5.76 -7.99
C ALA A 72 -2.99 -5.93 -9.32
N HIS A 73 -2.28 -6.27 -10.40
CA HIS A 73 -2.90 -6.59 -11.69
C HIS A 73 -3.72 -7.88 -11.66
N HIS A 74 -3.23 -8.92 -10.97
CA HIS A 74 -3.99 -10.16 -10.78
C HIS A 74 -5.33 -9.89 -10.07
N LEU A 75 -5.30 -9.17 -8.94
CA LEU A 75 -6.50 -8.80 -8.19
C LEU A 75 -7.47 -7.94 -9.02
N ALA A 76 -6.94 -6.96 -9.77
CA ALA A 76 -7.75 -6.14 -10.66
C ALA A 76 -8.40 -6.94 -11.80
N LYS A 77 -7.76 -8.04 -12.25
CA LYS A 77 -8.32 -8.94 -13.26
C LYS A 77 -9.42 -9.85 -12.69
N LEU A 78 -9.30 -10.26 -11.43
CA LEU A 78 -10.38 -10.97 -10.73
C LEU A 78 -11.62 -10.08 -10.58
N ASP A 79 -11.39 -8.79 -10.33
CA ASP A 79 -12.44 -7.76 -10.23
C ASP A 79 -13.53 -8.12 -9.21
N ASP A 80 -13.11 -8.70 -8.09
CA ASP A 80 -13.97 -9.26 -7.06
C ASP A 80 -13.33 -8.98 -5.68
N PRO A 81 -13.87 -8.01 -4.91
CA PRO A 81 -13.37 -7.69 -3.57
C PRO A 81 -13.40 -8.85 -2.58
N GLU A 82 -14.28 -9.85 -2.78
CA GLU A 82 -14.37 -11.03 -1.90
C GLU A 82 -13.20 -12.01 -2.14
N LYS A 83 -12.49 -11.88 -3.26
CA LYS A 83 -11.35 -12.72 -3.63
C LYS A 83 -10.00 -12.08 -3.38
N VAL A 84 -9.95 -10.96 -2.66
CA VAL A 84 -8.69 -10.31 -2.30
C VAL A 84 -7.93 -11.17 -1.31
N THR A 85 -6.81 -11.73 -1.77
CA THR A 85 -5.95 -12.61 -0.98
C THR A 85 -4.48 -12.25 -1.19
N HIS A 86 -3.65 -12.66 -0.23
CA HIS A 86 -2.21 -12.50 -0.31
C HIS A 86 -1.58 -13.38 -1.40
N GLN A 87 -0.46 -12.94 -1.98
CA GLN A 87 0.26 -13.74 -2.97
C GLN A 87 0.81 -15.03 -2.35
N PRO A 88 0.35 -16.23 -2.77
CA PRO A 88 0.81 -17.48 -2.17
C PRO A 88 2.30 -17.72 -2.44
N GLY A 89 3.05 -18.11 -1.40
CA GLY A 89 4.43 -18.57 -1.53
C GLY A 89 5.45 -17.51 -1.96
N SER A 90 5.12 -16.21 -1.84
CA SER A 90 6.05 -15.14 -2.22
C SER A 90 7.30 -15.09 -1.33
N GLY A 91 7.17 -15.48 -0.05
CA GLY A 91 8.23 -15.34 0.96
C GLY A 91 8.55 -13.88 1.33
N PHE A 92 7.72 -12.93 0.87
CA PHE A 92 7.81 -11.52 1.20
C PHE A 92 6.74 -11.16 2.23
N GLY A 93 6.97 -10.07 2.96
CA GLY A 93 5.86 -9.41 3.64
C GLY A 93 4.97 -8.74 2.59
N GLU A 94 3.68 -8.60 2.84
CA GLU A 94 2.75 -7.99 1.88
C GLU A 94 1.67 -7.21 2.62
N ASN A 95 1.38 -6.00 2.15
CA ASN A 95 0.18 -5.26 2.51
C ASN A 95 -0.67 -5.03 1.26
N ILE A 96 -1.98 -5.20 1.39
CA ILE A 96 -2.96 -4.96 0.33
C ILE A 96 -3.95 -3.89 0.80
N TYR A 97 -4.27 -2.96 -0.09
CA TYR A 97 -5.33 -1.98 0.07
C TYR A 97 -6.20 -1.99 -1.19
N TRP A 98 -7.50 -1.79 -1.03
CA TRP A 98 -8.38 -1.61 -2.17
C TRP A 98 -9.49 -0.62 -1.89
N MET A 99 -10.01 -0.01 -2.96
CA MET A 99 -11.13 0.92 -2.88
C MET A 99 -11.95 0.86 -4.17
N THR A 100 -13.26 0.59 -4.04
CA THR A 100 -14.22 0.66 -5.15
C THR A 100 -14.44 2.10 -5.59
N HIS A 101 -14.97 2.29 -6.81
CA HIS A 101 -15.29 3.60 -7.37
C HIS A 101 -14.08 4.56 -7.35
N SER A 102 -12.89 4.02 -7.61
CA SER A 102 -11.67 4.81 -7.71
C SER A 102 -11.69 5.69 -8.97
N GLY A 103 -10.96 6.80 -8.93
CA GLY A 103 -10.91 7.74 -10.05
C GLY A 103 -9.55 8.42 -10.18
N SER A 104 -9.17 8.69 -11.43
CA SER A 104 -7.94 9.41 -11.79
C SER A 104 -7.93 10.85 -11.21
N PRO A 105 -6.76 11.42 -10.84
CA PRO A 105 -5.44 10.80 -10.83
C PRO A 105 -5.28 9.76 -9.71
N TYR A 106 -4.69 8.61 -10.03
CA TYR A 106 -4.57 7.48 -9.09
C TYR A 106 -3.45 7.66 -8.04
N ASP A 107 -2.54 8.60 -8.25
CA ASP A 107 -1.45 8.91 -7.31
C ASP A 107 -1.93 9.26 -5.90
N LYS A 108 -3.15 9.80 -5.75
CA LYS A 108 -3.75 10.08 -4.43
C LYS A 108 -3.92 8.82 -3.57
N TYR A 109 -4.08 7.65 -4.19
CA TYR A 109 -4.25 6.38 -3.47
C TYR A 109 -2.93 5.85 -2.91
N ALA A 110 -1.78 6.32 -3.38
CA ALA A 110 -0.48 5.89 -2.85
C ALA A 110 -0.34 6.28 -1.37
N LYS A 111 -0.61 7.55 -1.04
CA LYS A 111 -0.59 8.00 0.37
C LYS A 111 -1.79 7.44 1.13
N LYS A 112 -2.99 7.41 0.53
CA LYS A 112 -4.21 6.90 1.18
C LYS A 112 -4.07 5.45 1.65
N ALA A 113 -3.46 4.58 0.85
CA ALA A 113 -3.21 3.19 1.23
C ALA A 113 -2.25 3.09 2.43
N VAL A 114 -1.14 3.84 2.40
CA VAL A 114 -0.14 3.85 3.47
C VAL A 114 -0.69 4.47 4.76
N ASP A 115 -1.50 5.52 4.65
CA ASP A 115 -2.21 6.13 5.77
C ASP A 115 -3.18 5.12 6.41
N ALA A 116 -3.99 4.43 5.61
CA ALA A 116 -4.94 3.43 6.11
C ALA A 116 -4.24 2.29 6.87
N TRP A 117 -3.10 1.80 6.35
CA TRP A 117 -2.29 0.82 7.08
C TRP A 117 -1.68 1.40 8.36
N TYR A 118 -1.23 2.65 8.33
CA TYR A 118 -0.65 3.29 9.51
C TYR A 118 -1.68 3.57 10.60
N GLU A 119 -2.92 3.92 10.26
CA GLU A 119 -4.00 4.22 11.20
C GLU A 119 -4.29 3.07 12.17
N GLU A 120 -3.94 1.83 11.82
CA GLU A 120 -4.02 0.68 12.73
C GLU A 120 -3.13 0.81 13.98
N ASN A 121 -2.12 1.69 13.98
CA ASN A 121 -1.20 1.92 15.09
C ASN A 121 -1.92 2.22 16.42
N VAL A 122 -3.10 2.84 16.37
CA VAL A 122 -3.88 3.21 17.57
C VAL A 122 -4.46 2.00 18.30
N LYS A 123 -4.51 0.85 17.63
CA LYS A 123 -5.00 -0.42 18.19
C LYS A 123 -3.86 -1.33 18.63
N TYR A 124 -2.60 -0.94 18.41
CA TYR A 124 -1.45 -1.78 18.67
C TYR A 124 -1.03 -1.70 20.14
N ASP A 125 -0.91 -2.87 20.78
CA ASP A 125 -0.32 -2.98 22.11
C ASP A 125 1.21 -2.94 22.00
N TYR A 126 1.79 -1.77 22.27
CA TYR A 126 3.24 -1.58 22.24
C TYR A 126 3.97 -2.21 23.43
N GLU A 127 3.27 -2.53 24.51
CA GLU A 127 3.86 -3.12 25.72
C GLU A 127 4.15 -4.60 25.49
N HIS A 128 3.14 -5.35 25.06
CA HIS A 128 3.27 -6.79 24.84
C HIS A 128 3.68 -7.14 23.41
N GLY A 129 3.27 -6.32 22.43
CA GLY A 129 3.40 -6.64 21.02
C GLY A 129 2.63 -7.89 20.62
N GLY A 130 2.86 -8.36 19.38
CA GLY A 130 2.24 -9.57 18.85
C GLY A 130 1.42 -9.35 17.58
N TYR A 131 0.96 -10.46 17.02
CA TYR A 131 0.11 -10.46 15.84
C TYR A 131 -1.34 -10.13 16.19
N SER A 132 -1.95 -9.27 15.38
CA SER A 132 -3.40 -9.09 15.31
C SER A 132 -3.77 -8.75 13.88
N ALA A 133 -4.85 -9.33 13.37
CA ALA A 133 -5.38 -8.98 12.05
C ALA A 133 -5.74 -7.49 11.94
N ALA A 134 -6.03 -6.83 13.06
CA ALA A 134 -6.38 -5.41 13.11
C ALA A 134 -5.16 -4.47 13.06
N THR A 135 -3.93 -4.99 13.16
CA THR A 135 -2.69 -4.20 13.23
C THR A 135 -1.58 -4.71 12.32
N ALA A 136 -1.82 -5.80 11.59
CA ALA A 136 -0.80 -6.49 10.80
C ALA A 136 -0.21 -5.61 9.69
N HIS A 137 -0.99 -4.70 9.10
CA HIS A 137 -0.48 -3.81 8.07
C HIS A 137 0.43 -2.74 8.68
N PHE A 138 0.02 -2.16 9.81
CA PHE A 138 0.84 -1.21 10.56
C PHE A 138 2.17 -1.83 10.98
N THR A 139 2.14 -3.02 11.61
CA THR A 139 3.35 -3.65 12.13
C THR A 139 4.34 -3.97 11.02
N GLN A 140 3.87 -4.42 9.86
CA GLN A 140 4.72 -4.61 8.68
C GLN A 140 5.32 -3.29 8.18
N LEU A 141 4.53 -2.22 8.11
CA LEU A 141 4.95 -0.91 7.62
C LEU A 141 6.13 -0.37 8.45
N VAL A 142 6.06 -0.46 9.78
CA VAL A 142 7.08 0.06 10.70
C VAL A 142 8.14 -0.95 11.12
N TRP A 143 8.08 -2.19 10.62
CA TRP A 143 8.99 -3.28 11.00
C TRP A 143 10.47 -2.89 10.82
N ILE A 144 11.22 -2.79 11.92
CA ILE A 144 12.60 -2.26 11.91
C ILE A 144 13.53 -3.08 11.01
N ALA A 145 13.46 -4.42 11.07
CA ALA A 145 14.34 -5.30 10.29
C ALA A 145 14.02 -5.32 8.79
N THR A 146 12.83 -4.86 8.38
CA THR A 146 12.52 -4.71 6.95
C THR A 146 13.33 -3.55 6.39
N THR A 147 14.02 -3.78 5.27
CA THR A 147 14.95 -2.80 4.67
C THR A 147 14.52 -2.33 3.30
N GLN A 148 13.68 -3.10 2.62
CA GLN A 148 13.32 -2.90 1.23
C GLN A 148 11.82 -3.01 1.02
N VAL A 149 11.30 -2.20 0.09
CA VAL A 149 9.89 -2.23 -0.32
C VAL A 149 9.74 -2.02 -1.81
N GLY A 150 8.72 -2.65 -2.38
CA GLY A 150 8.24 -2.38 -3.74
C GLY A 150 6.73 -2.26 -3.71
N CYS A 151 6.17 -1.25 -4.37
CA CYS A 151 4.74 -1.00 -4.35
C CYS A 151 4.21 -0.77 -5.75
N GLY A 152 3.03 -1.31 -6.04
CA GLY A 152 2.36 -1.12 -7.31
C GLY A 152 0.85 -1.02 -7.12
N TYR A 153 0.18 -0.55 -8.16
CA TYR A 153 -1.27 -0.54 -8.22
C TYR A 153 -1.79 -0.97 -9.58
N ASN A 154 -3.03 -1.44 -9.58
CA ASN A 154 -3.82 -1.62 -10.78
C ASN A 154 -5.30 -1.29 -10.50
N VAL A 155 -6.08 -1.06 -11.55
CA VAL A 155 -7.49 -0.68 -11.46
C VAL A 155 -8.29 -1.65 -12.30
N SER A 156 -9.32 -2.23 -11.70
CA SER A 156 -10.20 -3.21 -12.36
C SER A 156 -11.20 -2.56 -13.31
N LYS A 157 -12.00 -3.38 -14.01
CA LYS A 157 -13.04 -2.87 -14.92
C LYS A 157 -14.17 -2.19 -14.15
N SER A 158 -14.47 -2.64 -12.92
CA SER A 158 -15.42 -1.99 -12.01
C SER A 158 -14.88 -0.71 -11.33
N ASN A 159 -13.71 -0.21 -11.77
CA ASN A 159 -13.00 0.91 -11.15
C ASN A 159 -12.58 0.65 -9.70
N THR A 160 -12.33 -0.60 -9.32
CA THR A 160 -11.72 -0.90 -8.03
C THR A 160 -10.20 -0.77 -8.15
N ILE A 161 -9.59 0.13 -7.38
CA ILE A 161 -8.13 0.21 -7.29
C ILE A 161 -7.64 -0.82 -6.28
N TYR A 162 -6.58 -1.54 -6.64
CA TYR A 162 -5.82 -2.43 -5.77
C TYR A 162 -4.41 -1.89 -5.66
N VAL A 163 -3.93 -1.72 -4.44
CA VAL A 163 -2.59 -1.27 -4.09
C VAL A 163 -1.93 -2.39 -3.30
N VAL A 164 -0.75 -2.81 -3.75
CA VAL A 164 0.05 -3.86 -3.11
C VAL A 164 1.42 -3.30 -2.82
N CYS A 165 1.95 -3.57 -1.63
CA CYS A 165 3.33 -3.32 -1.26
C CYS A 165 3.96 -4.59 -0.70
N ASP A 166 5.08 -5.01 -1.30
CA ASP A 166 5.88 -6.15 -0.86
C ASP A 166 7.12 -5.67 -0.10
N TYR A 167 7.51 -6.44 0.93
CA TYR A 167 8.53 -6.08 1.89
C TYR A 167 9.60 -7.17 2.03
N SER A 168 10.86 -6.77 2.15
CA SER A 168 11.97 -7.69 2.42
C SER A 168 13.02 -7.12 3.39
N PRO A 169 13.48 -7.91 4.38
CA PRO A 169 12.85 -9.14 4.88
C PRO A 169 11.40 -8.93 5.31
N GLN A 170 10.60 -10.00 5.35
CA GLN A 170 9.21 -9.94 5.80
C GLN A 170 9.14 -9.50 7.28
N GLY A 171 8.07 -8.79 7.62
CA GLY A 171 7.73 -8.45 8.99
C GLY A 171 6.81 -9.49 9.62
N ASN A 172 6.18 -9.10 10.73
CA ASN A 172 5.13 -9.87 11.41
C ASN A 172 5.55 -11.28 11.84
N ILE A 173 6.84 -11.47 12.11
CA ILE A 173 7.37 -12.74 12.59
C ILE A 173 7.04 -12.88 14.07
N ASP A 174 6.49 -14.04 14.45
CA ASP A 174 6.16 -14.34 15.84
C ASP A 174 7.39 -14.16 16.76
N LYS A 175 7.14 -13.69 18.00
CA LYS A 175 8.16 -13.38 19.02
C LYS A 175 9.17 -12.27 18.67
N GLU A 176 9.01 -11.62 17.52
CA GLU A 176 9.95 -10.59 17.05
C GLU A 176 9.37 -9.17 17.12
N TYR A 177 8.13 -9.02 17.61
CA TYR A 177 7.38 -7.76 17.57
C TYR A 177 8.00 -6.65 18.42
N GLN A 178 8.28 -6.90 19.70
CA GLN A 178 8.78 -5.85 20.63
C GLN A 178 10.11 -5.22 20.17
N LYS A 179 10.95 -5.98 19.46
CA LYS A 179 12.20 -5.45 18.90
C LYS A 179 12.02 -4.73 17.56
N ASN A 180 10.91 -4.97 16.85
CA ASN A 180 10.68 -4.46 15.50
C ASN A 180 9.60 -3.37 15.41
N VAL A 181 8.74 -3.22 16.40
CA VAL A 181 7.63 -2.25 16.41
C VAL A 181 7.75 -1.39 17.65
N ARG A 182 8.37 -0.22 17.51
CA ARG A 182 8.55 0.74 18.61
C ARG A 182 7.36 1.68 18.70
N PRO A 183 7.06 2.25 19.89
CA PRO A 183 6.11 3.35 19.99
C PRO A 183 6.55 4.56 19.16
N PRO A 184 5.60 5.41 18.71
CA PRO A 184 5.95 6.65 18.05
C PRO A 184 6.69 7.58 19.02
N SER A 185 7.55 8.48 18.51
CA SER A 185 8.22 9.49 19.34
C SER A 185 7.19 10.30 20.12
N SER A 186 7.52 10.70 21.36
CA SER A 186 6.63 11.45 22.26
C SER A 186 6.10 12.77 21.66
N SER A 187 6.82 13.38 20.72
CA SER A 187 6.37 14.55 19.95
C SER A 187 5.23 14.27 18.96
N PHE A 188 4.85 13.01 18.77
CA PHE A 188 3.79 12.56 17.87
C PHE A 188 2.70 11.73 18.58
N MET A 189 2.75 11.62 19.92
CA MET A 189 1.65 11.04 20.69
C MET A 189 0.46 12.00 20.69
N PRO A 190 -0.74 11.62 20.22
CA PRO A 190 -1.93 12.39 20.57
C PRO A 190 -2.09 12.30 22.09
N TYR A 191 -2.17 13.45 22.76
CA TYR A 191 -2.45 13.50 24.19
C TYR A 191 -3.73 12.69 24.47
N VAL A 192 -3.56 11.55 25.13
CA VAL A 192 -4.66 10.84 25.78
C VAL A 192 -4.82 11.47 27.16
N HIS A 193 -5.85 12.31 27.30
CA HIS A 193 -6.40 12.69 28.59
C HIS A 193 -7.36 11.61 29.08
#